data_AF-A0A939WSU9-F1
#
_entry.id   AF-A0A939WSU9-F1
#
_cell.length_a   1.000
_cell.length_b   1.000
_cell.length_c   1.000
_cell.angle_alpha   90.00
_cell.angle_beta   90.00
_cell.angle_gamma   90.00
#
_symmetry.space_group_name_H-M   'P 1'
#
loop_
_entity.id
_entity.type
_entity.pdbx_description
1 polymer ?
#
loop_
_entity_poly.entity_id
_entity_poly.type
_entity_poly.pdbx_seq_one_letter_code
_entity_poly.pdbx_strand_id
1 'polypeptide(L)'
;MKKIFLLLILTLASLALSAQEVQKDNVFYFFYSYKCPHCHEAQPFIAEIEKEYTDITFKKLEVLKVPENMKLFKEMTKKLGIQGGGVPTFIFNGKFIVGFQAGHHDALIREMIEMNRADGESCGEQCQECKENVIDVPVLGKIDAQLVKLPSFTFIIGLLDGVNPCAMWVLMFLLTLLVAAKDRKKVIMIGSVFVISSGVVYFLFMTAWLNIFTFMGMTTYVTIALGVVALIMGLINMKEFFFFKKGVSLMIPDKVKPKLFEKMRRVINNKSMFLSILGTIALAFFVNLIELGCTIGLPAIYTRVLSIQNVSTLKKYLYMALYNVYYVVPLAVIVLVFVVTMGKHRFEEKHAKKLKLVSGLLMLTLGLILIIKPDLLVFS
;
A
#
# COMPACT_ATOMS: atom_id res chain seq x y z
N MET A 1 -13.37 11.03 74.90
CA MET A 1 -12.03 11.47 74.43
C MET A 1 -11.26 10.39 73.66
N LYS A 2 -11.22 9.11 74.08
CA LYS A 2 -10.54 8.03 73.34
C LYS A 2 -11.06 7.76 71.91
N LYS A 3 -12.36 7.92 71.63
CA LYS A 3 -12.94 7.66 70.29
C LYS A 3 -12.64 8.75 69.25
N ILE A 4 -12.43 10.00 69.69
CA ILE A 4 -12.09 11.12 68.79
C ILE A 4 -10.61 11.06 68.42
N PHE A 5 -9.75 10.65 69.36
CA PHE A 5 -8.33 10.44 69.10
C PHE A 5 -8.06 9.27 68.14
N LEU A 6 -8.86 8.19 68.23
CA LEU A 6 -8.75 7.06 67.30
C LEU A 6 -9.20 7.42 65.88
N LEU A 7 -10.21 8.29 65.73
CA LEU A 7 -10.67 8.80 64.44
C LEU A 7 -9.67 9.78 63.82
N LEU A 8 -9.00 10.61 64.62
CA LEU A 8 -7.97 11.53 64.13
C LEU A 8 -6.70 10.80 63.65
N ILE A 9 -6.37 9.67 64.27
CA ILE A 9 -5.25 8.81 63.86
C ILE A 9 -5.60 8.00 62.60
N LEU A 10 -6.85 7.54 62.45
CA LEU A 10 -7.30 6.88 61.22
C LEU A 10 -7.41 7.83 60.02
N THR A 11 -7.71 9.12 60.25
CA THR A 11 -7.75 10.14 59.17
C THR A 11 -6.36 10.67 58.82
N LEU A 12 -5.40 10.74 59.76
CA LEU A 12 -4.00 11.03 59.40
C LEU A 12 -3.31 9.84 58.70
N ALA A 13 -3.70 8.60 59.00
CA ALA A 13 -3.15 7.41 58.34
C ALA A 13 -3.65 7.23 56.89
N SER A 14 -4.73 7.91 56.49
CA SER A 14 -5.23 7.89 55.11
C SER A 14 -4.66 9.00 54.24
N LEU A 15 -3.91 9.96 54.82
CA LEU A 15 -3.15 10.99 54.11
C LEU A 15 -1.69 10.58 53.81
N ALA A 16 -1.21 9.48 54.39
CA ALA A 16 -0.02 8.77 53.91
C ALA A 16 -0.40 7.84 52.75
N LEU A 17 -1.12 8.41 51.77
CA LEU A 17 -1.24 7.81 50.45
C LEU A 17 0.18 7.65 49.92
N SER A 18 0.53 6.42 49.59
CA SER A 18 1.79 6.05 48.95
C SER A 18 2.07 6.96 47.74
N ALA A 19 2.80 8.04 47.96
CA ALA A 19 3.60 8.69 46.93
C ALA A 19 4.84 7.80 46.76
N GLN A 20 4.66 6.68 46.07
CA GLN A 20 5.78 5.92 45.57
C GLN A 20 6.38 6.76 44.45
N GLU A 21 7.44 7.52 44.76
CA GLU A 21 8.28 8.15 43.74
C GLU A 21 8.63 7.06 42.73
N VAL A 22 8.14 7.21 41.50
CA VAL A 22 8.55 6.34 40.40
C VAL A 22 10.02 6.64 40.18
N GLN A 23 10.88 5.75 40.68
CA GLN A 23 12.30 5.77 40.40
C GLN A 23 12.45 5.80 38.88
N LYS A 24 12.87 6.96 38.35
CA LYS A 24 13.09 7.22 36.94
C LYS A 24 14.35 6.42 36.56
N ASP A 25 14.17 5.13 36.29
CA ASP A 25 15.24 4.28 35.79
C ASP A 25 15.71 4.90 34.46
N ASN A 26 16.89 5.56 34.47
CA ASN A 26 17.55 6.15 33.31
C ASN A 26 18.06 5.06 32.36
N VAL A 27 17.14 4.24 31.87
CA VAL A 27 17.41 3.10 31.01
C VAL A 27 16.79 3.36 29.65
N PHE A 28 17.65 3.48 28.65
CA PHE A 28 17.25 3.60 27.26
C PHE A 28 17.19 2.20 26.64
N TYR A 29 16.05 1.82 26.10
CA TYR A 29 15.85 0.52 25.46
C TYR A 29 15.95 0.66 23.95
N PHE A 30 16.80 -0.16 23.34
CA PHE A 30 16.89 -0.34 21.90
C PHE A 30 16.52 -1.79 21.56
N PHE A 31 15.30 -2.01 21.10
CA PHE A 31 14.84 -3.30 20.63
C PHE A 31 15.19 -3.48 19.16
N TYR A 32 15.88 -4.56 18.83
CA TYR A 32 16.38 -4.79 17.49
C TYR A 32 16.28 -6.25 17.05
N SER A 33 16.50 -6.50 15.76
CA SER A 33 16.66 -7.85 15.22
C SER A 33 17.91 -7.96 14.34
N TYR A 34 18.59 -9.11 14.39
CA TYR A 34 19.68 -9.43 13.46
C TYR A 34 19.25 -9.57 11.98
N LYS A 35 17.94 -9.71 11.69
CA LYS A 35 17.42 -9.77 10.31
C LYS A 35 16.92 -8.42 9.80
N CYS A 36 16.99 -7.39 10.61
CA CYS A 36 16.39 -6.08 10.34
C CYS A 36 17.45 -5.12 9.79
N PRO A 37 17.34 -4.66 8.52
CA PRO A 37 18.33 -3.77 7.91
C PRO A 37 18.46 -2.42 8.63
N HIS A 38 17.33 -1.78 8.97
CA HIS A 38 17.31 -0.51 9.72
C HIS A 38 17.90 -0.64 11.12
N CYS A 39 17.85 -1.85 11.70
CA CYS A 39 18.48 -2.13 12.97
C CYS A 39 20.01 -2.11 12.83
N HIS A 40 20.55 -2.68 11.75
CA HIS A 40 21.99 -2.58 11.47
C HIS A 40 22.43 -1.14 11.19
N GLU A 41 21.60 -0.36 10.51
CA GLU A 41 21.83 1.07 10.28
C GLU A 41 21.84 1.88 11.58
N ALA A 42 21.00 1.51 12.56
CA ALA A 42 20.95 2.15 13.87
C ALA A 42 22.13 1.81 14.79
N GLN A 43 22.80 0.67 14.62
CA GLN A 43 23.84 0.21 15.56
C GLN A 43 25.01 1.20 15.71
N PRO A 44 25.59 1.79 14.63
CA PRO A 44 26.64 2.80 14.75
C PRO A 44 26.18 4.03 15.53
N PHE A 45 24.99 4.54 15.23
CA PHE A 45 24.40 5.69 15.93
C PHE A 45 24.16 5.39 17.41
N ILE A 46 23.62 4.20 17.74
CA ILE A 46 23.45 3.77 19.14
C ILE A 46 24.79 3.68 19.87
N ALA A 47 25.84 3.18 19.21
CA ALA A 47 27.17 3.13 19.81
C ALA A 47 27.83 4.51 19.97
N GLU A 48 27.42 5.50 19.18
CA GLU A 48 27.83 6.90 19.31
C GLU A 48 27.15 7.54 20.52
N ILE A 49 25.81 7.51 20.59
CA ILE A 49 25.06 8.17 21.67
C ILE A 49 25.27 7.49 23.03
N GLU A 50 25.59 6.19 23.07
CA GLU A 50 25.97 5.50 24.31
C GLU A 50 27.27 6.05 24.92
N LYS A 51 28.18 6.60 24.10
CA LYS A 51 29.40 7.26 24.58
C LYS A 51 29.14 8.70 25.00
N GLU A 52 28.15 9.34 24.41
CA GLU A 52 27.80 10.73 24.67
C GLU A 52 26.96 10.88 25.93
N TYR A 53 26.00 9.97 26.14
CA TYR A 53 25.08 9.97 27.28
C TYR A 53 25.51 8.95 28.34
N THR A 54 26.61 9.25 29.04
CA THR A 54 27.19 8.33 30.04
C THR A 54 26.35 8.13 31.30
N ASP A 55 25.37 9.01 31.54
CA ASP A 55 24.40 8.94 32.64
C ASP A 55 23.16 8.08 32.32
N ILE A 56 23.07 7.57 31.09
CA ILE A 56 21.98 6.72 30.61
C ILE A 56 22.49 5.30 30.40
N THR A 57 21.78 4.31 30.95
CA THR A 57 22.08 2.89 30.70
C THR A 57 21.39 2.44 29.42
N PHE A 58 22.18 2.13 28.38
CA PHE A 58 21.65 1.62 27.12
C PHE A 58 21.46 0.09 27.17
N LYS A 59 20.22 -0.38 27.04
CA LYS A 59 19.87 -1.80 26.90
C LYS A 59 19.55 -2.11 25.43
N LYS A 60 20.49 -2.78 24.75
CA LYS A 60 20.32 -3.27 23.38
C LYS A 60 19.78 -4.69 23.43
N LEU A 61 18.51 -4.87 23.05
CA LEU A 61 17.77 -6.12 23.23
C LEU A 61 17.38 -6.73 21.89
N GLU A 62 18.00 -7.87 21.55
CA GLU A 62 17.66 -8.63 20.34
C GLU A 62 16.40 -9.47 20.59
N VAL A 63 15.39 -9.34 19.72
CA VAL A 63 14.06 -9.92 19.97
C VAL A 63 13.78 -11.23 19.21
N LEU A 64 14.58 -11.66 18.24
CA LEU A 64 14.30 -12.91 17.50
C LEU A 64 14.89 -14.16 18.16
N LYS A 65 16.10 -14.09 18.70
CA LYS A 65 16.83 -15.22 19.29
C LYS A 65 16.62 -15.34 20.79
N VAL A 66 16.20 -14.25 21.46
CA VAL A 66 16.03 -14.21 22.92
C VAL A 66 14.55 -14.02 23.24
N PRO A 67 13.82 -15.10 23.61
CA PRO A 67 12.38 -15.05 23.87
C PRO A 67 12.00 -14.09 24.99
N GLU A 68 12.86 -13.92 26.00
CA GLU A 68 12.65 -13.00 27.12
C GLU A 68 12.60 -11.54 26.64
N ASN A 69 13.49 -11.15 25.73
CA ASN A 69 13.52 -9.81 25.14
C ASN A 69 12.26 -9.55 24.30
N MET A 70 11.78 -10.55 23.55
CA MET A 70 10.52 -10.46 22.82
C MET A 70 9.31 -10.29 23.74
N LYS A 71 9.31 -10.98 24.89
CA LYS A 71 8.26 -10.84 25.90
C LYS A 71 8.26 -9.42 26.48
N LEU A 72 9.44 -8.92 26.88
CA LEU A 72 9.61 -7.56 27.37
C LEU A 72 9.19 -6.51 26.32
N PHE A 73 9.59 -6.70 25.06
CA PHE A 73 9.20 -5.83 23.95
C PHE A 73 7.67 -5.74 23.82
N LYS A 74 6.98 -6.88 23.84
CA LYS A 74 5.50 -6.94 23.78
C LYS A 74 4.84 -6.27 24.97
N GLU A 75 5.38 -6.46 26.18
CA GLU A 75 4.85 -5.84 27.40
C GLU A 75 4.99 -4.31 27.36
N MET A 76 6.18 -3.81 26.99
CA MET A 76 6.46 -2.38 26.91
C MET A 76 5.65 -1.70 25.79
N THR A 77 5.62 -2.30 24.59
CA THR A 77 4.83 -1.77 23.47
C THR A 77 3.34 -1.73 23.79
N LYS A 78 2.80 -2.77 24.45
CA LYS A 78 1.41 -2.80 24.90
C LYS A 78 1.12 -1.72 25.95
N LYS A 79 2.02 -1.52 26.93
CA LYS A 79 1.87 -0.49 27.98
C LYS A 79 1.87 0.92 27.39
N LEU A 80 2.67 1.15 26.35
CA LEU A 80 2.77 2.43 25.65
C LEU A 80 1.73 2.63 24.53
N GLY A 81 0.80 1.67 24.35
CA GLY A 81 -0.24 1.77 23.32
C GLY A 81 0.27 1.63 21.88
N ILE A 82 1.49 1.13 21.67
CA ILE A 82 2.10 0.92 20.36
C ILE A 82 1.39 -0.24 19.67
N GLN A 83 0.52 0.06 18.69
CA GLN A 83 -0.19 -0.97 17.93
C GLN A 83 0.66 -1.45 16.75
N GLY A 84 1.09 -2.72 16.79
CA GLY A 84 1.80 -3.34 15.67
C GLY A 84 3.28 -2.96 15.53
N GLY A 85 3.94 -2.57 16.63
CA GLY A 85 5.34 -2.15 16.63
C GLY A 85 6.31 -3.17 16.01
N GLY A 86 7.27 -2.66 15.24
CA GLY A 86 8.36 -3.41 14.61
C GLY A 86 9.72 -2.91 15.08
N VAL A 87 10.76 -3.70 14.88
CA VAL A 87 12.12 -3.28 15.19
C VAL A 87 12.75 -2.52 14.01
N PRO A 88 13.60 -1.50 14.23
CA PRO A 88 14.08 -1.05 15.53
C PRO A 88 13.02 -0.24 16.31
N THR A 89 12.99 -0.39 17.63
CA THR A 89 12.18 0.47 18.51
C THR A 89 13.05 1.01 19.63
N PHE A 90 12.94 2.30 19.88
CA PHE A 90 13.66 3.03 20.93
C PHE A 90 12.66 3.47 22.00
N ILE A 91 12.97 3.26 23.27
CA ILE A 91 12.09 3.65 24.39
C ILE A 91 12.93 4.28 25.49
N PHE A 92 12.52 5.46 25.95
CA PHE A 92 13.16 6.14 27.08
C PHE A 92 12.12 6.94 27.86
N ASN A 93 12.03 6.72 29.19
CA ASN A 93 11.14 7.44 30.11
C ASN A 93 9.68 7.57 29.61
N GLY A 94 9.12 6.49 29.08
CA GLY A 94 7.74 6.45 28.59
C GLY A 94 7.51 7.07 27.20
N LYS A 95 8.52 7.69 26.60
CA LYS A 95 8.52 8.10 25.19
C LYS A 95 9.12 6.99 24.33
N PHE A 96 8.69 6.92 23.07
CA PHE A 96 9.18 5.91 22.14
C PHE A 96 9.30 6.44 20.72
N ILE A 97 10.19 5.82 19.94
CA ILE A 97 10.36 6.03 18.50
C ILE A 97 10.42 4.65 17.83
N VAL A 98 9.71 4.46 16.72
CA VAL A 98 9.69 3.21 15.95
C VAL A 98 10.28 3.47 14.57
N GLY A 99 11.18 2.60 14.14
CA GLY A 99 11.92 2.75 12.89
C GLY A 99 13.21 3.56 13.06
N PHE A 100 14.10 3.46 12.08
CA PHE A 100 15.35 4.22 12.07
C PHE A 100 15.78 4.53 10.63
N GLN A 101 16.26 5.75 10.44
CA GLN A 101 16.87 6.25 9.21
C GLN A 101 17.92 7.28 9.62
N ALA A 102 19.16 7.08 9.19
CA ALA A 102 20.26 7.97 9.52
C ALA A 102 19.95 9.43 9.13
N GLY A 103 20.35 10.38 10.00
CA GLY A 103 20.13 11.82 9.87
C GLY A 103 18.72 12.30 10.24
N HIS A 104 17.66 11.52 9.99
CA HIS A 104 16.29 11.91 10.37
C HIS A 104 15.96 11.49 11.81
N HIS A 105 16.17 10.22 12.14
CA HIS A 105 15.85 9.70 13.47
C HIS A 105 16.93 10.06 14.51
N ASP A 106 18.14 10.38 14.06
CA ASP A 106 19.25 10.79 14.92
C ASP A 106 18.86 12.00 15.77
N ALA A 107 18.30 13.03 15.13
CA ALA A 107 17.84 14.26 15.80
C ALA A 107 16.67 13.98 16.74
N LEU A 108 15.69 13.17 16.31
CA LEU A 108 14.51 12.83 17.11
C LEU A 108 14.88 12.02 18.37
N ILE A 109 15.81 11.07 18.25
CA ILE A 109 16.27 10.26 19.39
C ILE A 109 17.06 11.13 20.37
N ARG A 110 17.91 12.02 19.87
CA ARG A 110 18.63 13.00 20.70
C ARG A 110 17.67 13.93 21.42
N GLU A 111 16.71 14.50 20.71
CA GLU A 111 15.66 15.35 21.29
C GLU A 111 14.85 14.60 22.35
N MET A 112 14.45 13.34 22.07
CA MET A 112 13.77 12.50 23.06
C MET A 112 14.61 12.29 24.32
N ILE A 113 15.93 12.13 24.19
CA ILE A 113 16.84 12.01 25.33
C ILE A 113 16.91 13.34 26.10
N GLU A 114 17.18 14.46 25.41
CA GLU A 114 17.34 15.77 26.06
C GLU A 114 16.07 16.26 26.75
N MET A 115 14.91 16.13 26.11
CA MET A 115 13.62 16.50 26.71
C MET A 115 13.36 15.72 28.00
N ASN A 116 13.77 14.46 28.07
CA ASN A 116 13.57 13.63 29.26
C ASN A 116 14.61 13.87 30.36
N ARG A 117 15.76 14.49 30.02
CA ARG A 117 16.78 14.95 30.97
C ARG A 117 16.44 16.33 31.56
N ALA A 118 15.79 17.19 30.78
CA ALA A 118 15.37 18.52 31.22
C ALA A 118 14.22 18.49 32.26
N ASP A 119 13.42 17.43 32.30
CA ASP A 119 12.31 17.28 33.26
C ASP A 119 12.79 16.76 34.63
N GLY A 120 13.29 17.70 35.44
CA GLY A 120 13.27 17.69 36.91
C GLY A 120 11.98 18.29 37.50
N GLU A 121 11.00 18.65 36.66
CA GLU A 121 9.66 19.06 37.08
C GLU A 121 8.61 18.22 36.36
N SER A 122 7.61 17.81 37.14
CA SER A 122 6.45 17.04 36.72
C SER A 122 5.76 17.68 35.50
N CYS A 123 5.82 17.04 34.34
CA CYS A 123 4.87 17.31 33.27
C CYS A 123 3.58 16.52 33.56
N GLY A 124 2.64 17.15 34.27
CA GLY A 124 1.29 16.63 34.51
C GLY A 124 0.49 16.56 33.22
N GLU A 125 -0.28 15.47 33.03
CA GLU A 125 -1.40 15.20 32.10
C GLU A 125 -1.42 15.78 30.65
N GLN A 126 -0.38 16.47 30.19
CA GLN A 126 -0.24 17.06 28.86
C GLN A 126 1.16 16.76 28.30
N CYS A 127 1.45 15.48 28.16
CA CYS A 127 2.42 15.00 27.17
C CYS A 127 1.69 14.00 26.29
N GLN A 128 0.72 14.51 25.54
CA GLN A 128 0.00 13.77 24.54
C GLN A 128 0.79 13.84 23.23
N GLU A 129 1.58 12.79 23.02
CA GLU A 129 2.13 12.34 21.73
C GLU A 129 3.02 13.32 20.94
N CYS A 130 4.29 12.96 20.74
CA CYS A 130 5.01 13.29 19.50
C CYS A 130 4.36 12.50 18.34
N LYS A 131 3.11 12.81 18.02
CA LYS A 131 2.40 12.39 16.81
C LYS A 131 2.70 13.44 15.75
N GLU A 132 3.70 13.19 14.91
CA GLU A 132 3.68 13.82 13.61
C GLU A 132 2.54 13.25 12.77
N ASN A 133 1.99 14.13 11.91
CA ASN A 133 1.16 13.84 10.74
C ASN A 133 -0.36 13.66 10.95
N VAL A 134 -1.05 14.69 11.46
CA VAL A 134 -2.50 14.85 11.25
C VAL A 134 -2.75 16.15 10.49
N ILE A 135 -3.27 16.05 9.26
CA ILE A 135 -3.75 17.20 8.49
C ILE A 135 -5.25 17.34 8.76
N ASP A 136 -5.67 18.51 9.24
CA ASP A 136 -7.08 18.81 9.48
C ASP A 136 -7.73 19.23 8.15
N VAL A 137 -8.63 18.40 7.62
CA VAL A 137 -9.35 18.69 6.37
C VAL A 137 -10.78 19.10 6.74
N PRO A 138 -11.25 20.31 6.35
CA PRO A 138 -12.60 20.72 6.65
C PRO A 138 -13.56 19.76 5.95
N VAL A 139 -14.53 19.22 6.69
CA VAL A 139 -15.54 18.19 6.33
C VAL A 139 -15.20 16.75 6.78
N LEU A 140 -13.94 16.33 6.84
CA LEU A 140 -13.57 14.92 7.13
C LEU A 140 -12.87 14.71 8.49
N GLY A 141 -12.47 15.79 9.17
CA GLY A 141 -11.80 15.74 10.47
C GLY A 141 -10.34 15.28 10.38
N LYS A 142 -9.76 14.98 11.55
CA LYS A 142 -8.34 14.62 11.74
C LYS A 142 -7.99 13.29 11.03
N ILE A 143 -7.28 13.37 9.91
CA ILE A 143 -6.82 12.19 9.15
C ILE A 143 -5.29 12.16 9.13
N ASP A 144 -4.74 10.98 9.44
CA ASP A 144 -3.31 10.63 9.39
C ASP A 144 -2.69 11.00 8.03
N ALA A 145 -1.56 11.71 7.97
CA ALA A 145 -0.96 12.12 6.70
C ALA A 145 -0.35 10.94 5.92
N GLN A 146 -0.07 9.80 6.59
CA GLN A 146 0.23 8.51 5.94
C GLN A 146 -0.95 8.00 5.10
N LEU A 147 -2.17 8.23 5.59
CA LEU A 147 -3.43 7.97 4.91
C LEU A 147 -3.76 9.00 3.82
N VAL A 148 -3.01 10.10 3.66
CA VAL A 148 -3.21 11.05 2.56
C VAL A 148 -2.36 10.66 1.34
N LYS A 149 -1.18 10.06 1.55
CA LYS A 149 -0.30 9.59 0.48
C LYS A 149 -0.82 8.32 -0.20
N LEU A 150 -1.32 7.34 0.56
CA LEU A 150 -1.85 6.07 0.02
C LEU A 150 -3.04 6.22 -0.94
N PRO A 151 -4.13 6.95 -0.62
CA PRO A 151 -5.27 7.13 -1.54
C PRO A 151 -4.89 7.82 -2.84
N SER A 152 -4.00 8.82 -2.79
CA SER A 152 -3.51 9.49 -3.99
C SER A 152 -2.70 8.53 -4.88
N PHE A 153 -1.86 7.69 -4.28
CA PHE A 153 -1.15 6.64 -4.99
C PHE A 153 -2.11 5.59 -5.57
N THR A 154 -3.09 5.12 -4.80
CA THR A 154 -4.15 4.21 -5.24
C THR A 154 -4.92 4.78 -6.43
N PHE A 155 -5.27 6.07 -6.38
CA PHE A 155 -5.95 6.78 -7.46
C PHE A 155 -5.11 6.80 -8.74
N ILE A 156 -3.85 7.24 -8.65
CA ILE A 156 -2.96 7.37 -9.81
C ILE A 156 -2.71 6.01 -10.44
N ILE A 157 -2.31 5.01 -9.66
CA ILE A 157 -1.97 3.69 -10.20
C ILE A 157 -3.21 2.98 -10.74
N GLY A 158 -4.33 2.99 -10.01
CA GLY A 158 -5.56 2.36 -10.46
C GLY A 158 -6.07 2.96 -11.76
N LEU A 159 -6.06 4.30 -11.88
CA LEU A 159 -6.50 4.96 -13.10
C LEU A 159 -5.54 4.70 -14.28
N LEU A 160 -4.23 4.76 -14.06
CA LEU A 160 -3.25 4.48 -15.11
C LEU A 160 -3.31 3.03 -15.61
N ASP A 161 -3.61 2.09 -14.73
CA ASP A 161 -3.83 0.69 -15.08
C ASP A 161 -5.16 0.49 -15.83
N GLY A 162 -6.23 1.19 -15.43
CA GLY A 162 -7.52 1.16 -16.12
C GLY A 162 -7.49 1.76 -17.52
N VAL A 163 -6.61 2.74 -17.76
CA VAL A 163 -6.33 3.28 -19.10
C VAL A 163 -5.24 2.42 -19.78
N ASN A 164 -5.35 1.08 -19.75
CA ASN A 164 -4.42 0.19 -20.45
C ASN A 164 -4.89 -0.07 -21.89
N PRO A 165 -4.03 0.10 -22.91
CA PRO A 165 -4.39 -0.17 -24.30
C PRO A 165 -4.87 -1.61 -24.56
N CYS A 166 -4.47 -2.62 -23.77
CA CYS A 166 -4.94 -4.00 -23.96
C CYS A 166 -6.46 -4.11 -23.71
N ALA A 167 -6.95 -3.61 -22.57
CA ALA A 167 -8.37 -3.66 -22.22
C ALA A 167 -9.22 -2.69 -23.06
N MET A 168 -8.72 -1.46 -23.29
CA MET A 168 -9.44 -0.44 -24.07
C MET A 168 -9.70 -0.90 -25.52
N TRP A 169 -8.71 -1.52 -26.19
CA TRP A 169 -8.88 -1.99 -27.56
C TRP A 169 -9.92 -3.10 -27.69
N VAL A 170 -9.91 -4.07 -26.77
CA VAL A 170 -10.89 -5.17 -26.81
C VAL A 170 -12.28 -4.65 -26.51
N LEU A 171 -12.43 -3.79 -25.51
CA LEU A 171 -13.71 -3.16 -25.19
C LEU A 171 -14.24 -2.34 -26.37
N MET A 172 -13.41 -1.49 -26.97
CA MET A 172 -13.81 -0.68 -28.13
C MET A 172 -14.24 -1.55 -29.32
N PHE A 173 -13.53 -2.64 -29.58
CA PHE A 173 -13.92 -3.59 -30.62
C PHE A 173 -15.27 -4.26 -30.31
N LEU A 174 -15.46 -4.72 -29.06
CA LEU A 174 -16.72 -5.31 -28.59
C LEU A 174 -17.90 -4.36 -28.83
N LEU A 175 -17.75 -3.11 -28.38
CA LEU A 175 -18.78 -2.09 -28.49
C LEU A 175 -19.05 -1.73 -29.96
N THR A 176 -18.01 -1.68 -30.81
CA THR A 176 -18.16 -1.41 -32.25
C THR A 176 -18.98 -2.49 -32.96
N LEU A 177 -18.76 -3.77 -32.64
CA LEU A 177 -19.57 -4.86 -33.17
C LEU A 177 -21.03 -4.78 -32.69
N LEU A 178 -21.26 -4.35 -31.45
CA LEU A 178 -22.60 -4.24 -30.87
C LEU A 178 -23.41 -3.07 -31.42
N VAL A 179 -22.79 -1.93 -31.68
CA VAL A 179 -23.48 -0.79 -32.29
C VAL A 179 -23.85 -1.06 -33.74
N ALA A 180 -23.09 -1.88 -34.47
CA ALA A 180 -23.49 -2.34 -35.80
C ALA A 180 -24.83 -3.11 -35.77
N ALA A 181 -25.18 -3.73 -34.63
CA ALA A 181 -26.46 -4.40 -34.41
C ALA A 181 -27.61 -3.43 -34.01
N LYS A 182 -27.34 -2.11 -33.88
CA LYS A 182 -28.29 -1.02 -33.60
C LYS A 182 -29.11 -1.12 -32.31
N ASP A 183 -28.69 -1.92 -31.33
CA ASP A 183 -29.41 -2.07 -30.04
C ASP A 183 -28.65 -1.40 -28.88
N ARG A 184 -29.09 -0.19 -28.50
CA ARG A 184 -28.49 0.57 -27.38
C ARG A 184 -28.61 -0.14 -26.04
N LYS A 185 -29.71 -0.84 -25.78
CA LYS A 185 -29.94 -1.55 -24.50
C LYS A 185 -28.97 -2.72 -24.39
N LYS A 186 -28.76 -3.45 -25.48
CA LYS A 186 -27.80 -4.55 -25.55
C LYS A 186 -26.35 -4.06 -25.39
N VAL A 187 -25.99 -2.90 -25.97
CA VAL A 187 -24.67 -2.27 -25.79
C VAL A 187 -24.43 -1.91 -24.32
N ILE A 188 -25.37 -1.24 -23.66
CA ILE A 188 -25.24 -0.88 -22.23
C ILE A 188 -25.13 -2.14 -21.37
N MET A 189 -26.01 -3.12 -21.58
CA MET A 189 -25.99 -4.36 -20.81
C MET A 189 -24.64 -5.10 -20.93
N ILE A 190 -24.19 -5.35 -22.17
CA ILE A 190 -22.94 -6.11 -22.39
C ILE A 190 -21.74 -5.30 -21.93
N GLY A 191 -21.71 -3.99 -22.19
CA GLY A 191 -20.67 -3.08 -21.70
C GLY A 191 -20.56 -3.12 -20.17
N SER A 192 -21.67 -2.95 -19.46
CA SER A 192 -21.69 -2.99 -17.98
C SER A 192 -21.29 -4.36 -17.44
N VAL A 193 -21.78 -5.46 -18.01
CA VAL A 193 -21.38 -6.82 -17.60
C VAL A 193 -19.89 -7.03 -17.81
N PHE A 194 -19.33 -6.59 -18.94
CA PHE A 194 -17.90 -6.69 -19.21
C PHE A 194 -17.07 -5.92 -18.18
N VAL A 195 -17.47 -4.68 -17.89
CA VAL A 195 -16.77 -3.80 -16.95
C VAL A 195 -16.80 -4.36 -15.52
N ILE A 196 -17.98 -4.77 -15.03
CA ILE A 196 -18.13 -5.34 -13.68
C ILE A 196 -17.35 -6.65 -13.57
N SER A 197 -17.47 -7.53 -14.57
CA SER A 197 -16.74 -8.80 -14.59
C SER A 197 -15.22 -8.58 -14.60
N SER A 198 -14.74 -7.58 -15.35
CA SER A 198 -13.32 -7.21 -15.37
C SER A 198 -12.87 -6.75 -13.99
N GLY A 199 -13.61 -5.85 -13.33
CA GLY A 199 -13.31 -5.42 -11.97
C GLY A 199 -13.23 -6.59 -10.99
N VAL A 200 -14.23 -7.48 -10.98
CA VAL A 200 -14.26 -8.67 -10.11
C VAL A 200 -13.06 -9.59 -10.36
N VAL A 201 -12.82 -9.95 -11.61
CA VAL A 201 -11.70 -10.83 -11.98
C VAL A 201 -10.37 -10.20 -11.57
N TYR A 202 -10.20 -8.91 -11.80
CA TYR A 202 -9.00 -8.18 -11.45
C TYR A 202 -8.76 -8.13 -9.93
N PHE A 203 -9.83 -7.88 -9.15
CA PHE A 203 -9.76 -7.89 -7.69
C PHE A 203 -9.38 -9.28 -7.14
N LEU A 204 -9.94 -10.35 -7.73
CA LEU A 204 -9.59 -11.73 -7.38
C LEU A 204 -8.11 -12.03 -7.67
N PHE A 205 -7.58 -11.57 -8.81
CA PHE A 205 -6.16 -11.72 -9.13
C PHE A 205 -5.27 -10.97 -8.15
N MET A 206 -5.57 -9.70 -7.85
CA MET A 206 -4.81 -8.94 -6.85
C MET A 206 -4.86 -9.61 -5.47
N THR A 207 -6.00 -10.18 -5.10
CA THR A 207 -6.19 -10.93 -3.84
C THR A 207 -5.33 -12.20 -3.80
N ALA A 208 -5.34 -13.00 -4.87
CA ALA A 208 -4.50 -14.19 -4.97
C ALA A 208 -3.01 -13.81 -4.80
N TRP A 209 -2.59 -12.73 -5.47
CA TRP A 209 -1.23 -12.22 -5.45
C TRP A 209 -0.79 -11.76 -4.05
N LEU A 210 -1.62 -10.96 -3.36
CA LEU A 210 -1.34 -10.49 -1.99
C LEU A 210 -1.18 -11.67 -1.01
N ASN A 211 -2.04 -12.69 -1.12
CA ASN A 211 -1.97 -13.86 -0.25
C ASN A 211 -0.72 -14.71 -0.53
N ILE A 212 -0.34 -14.89 -1.81
CA ILE A 212 0.91 -15.55 -2.21
C ILE A 212 2.11 -14.84 -1.57
N PHE A 213 2.13 -13.50 -1.60
CA PHE A 213 3.20 -12.69 -1.01
C PHE A 213 3.25 -12.72 0.50
N THR A 214 2.09 -12.74 1.15
CA THR A 214 1.99 -12.85 2.61
C THR A 214 2.40 -14.25 3.07
N PHE A 215 2.06 -15.29 2.31
CA PHE A 215 2.36 -16.68 2.63
C PHE A 215 3.84 -17.04 2.43
N MET A 216 4.44 -16.68 1.29
CA MET A 216 5.85 -17.02 1.01
C MET A 216 6.84 -16.26 1.89
N GLY A 217 6.40 -15.21 2.59
CA GLY A 217 7.28 -14.28 3.29
C GLY A 217 8.11 -13.49 2.26
N MET A 218 7.78 -12.23 2.05
CA MET A 218 8.48 -11.40 1.07
C MET A 218 9.92 -11.12 1.50
N THR A 219 10.85 -11.89 0.95
CA THR A 219 12.28 -11.62 1.02
C THR A 219 12.67 -10.51 0.05
N THR A 220 13.81 -9.86 0.29
CA THR A 220 14.39 -8.85 -0.61
C THR A 220 14.48 -9.38 -2.06
N TYR A 221 14.72 -10.68 -2.25
CA TYR A 221 14.75 -11.33 -3.56
C TYR A 221 13.44 -11.22 -4.33
N VAL A 222 12.28 -11.41 -3.66
CA VAL A 222 10.97 -11.27 -4.31
C VAL A 222 10.77 -9.82 -4.75
N THR A 223 11.14 -8.85 -3.90
CA THR A 223 11.00 -7.42 -4.23
C THR A 223 11.87 -7.02 -5.44
N ILE A 224 13.13 -7.47 -5.46
CA ILE A 224 14.04 -7.22 -6.58
C ILE A 224 13.51 -7.89 -7.85
N ALA A 225 13.02 -9.14 -7.78
CA ALA A 225 12.46 -9.84 -8.93
C ALA A 225 11.27 -9.08 -9.54
N LEU A 226 10.37 -8.56 -8.70
CA LEU A 226 9.25 -7.73 -9.15
C LEU A 226 9.70 -6.42 -9.78
N GLY A 227 10.71 -5.77 -9.19
CA GLY A 227 11.35 -4.59 -9.77
C GLY A 227 11.92 -4.88 -11.15
N VAL A 228 12.64 -5.99 -11.32
CA VAL A 228 13.22 -6.41 -12.61
C VAL A 228 12.12 -6.70 -13.64
N VAL A 229 11.05 -7.41 -13.25
CA VAL A 229 9.90 -7.63 -14.13
C VAL A 229 9.27 -6.30 -14.56
N ALA A 230 9.05 -5.37 -13.61
CA ALA A 230 8.52 -4.04 -13.91
C ALA A 230 9.45 -3.25 -14.85
N LEU A 231 10.77 -3.34 -14.69
CA LEU A 231 11.73 -2.71 -15.60
C LEU A 231 11.63 -3.28 -17.02
N ILE A 232 11.63 -4.61 -17.16
CA ILE A 232 11.53 -5.27 -18.46
C ILE A 232 10.23 -4.86 -19.14
N MET A 233 9.10 -4.90 -18.42
CA MET A 233 7.80 -4.49 -18.96
C MET A 233 7.75 -3.00 -19.30
N GLY A 234 8.32 -2.15 -18.45
CA GLY A 234 8.42 -0.72 -18.66
C GLY A 234 9.23 -0.38 -19.92
N LEU A 235 10.36 -1.07 -20.13
CA LEU A 235 11.18 -0.92 -21.34
C LEU A 235 10.42 -1.37 -22.59
N ILE A 236 9.69 -2.48 -22.54
CA ILE A 236 8.89 -2.94 -23.70
C ILE A 236 7.75 -1.95 -24.00
N ASN A 237 7.04 -1.46 -22.97
CA ASN A 237 5.97 -0.47 -23.14
C ASN A 237 6.53 0.87 -23.69
N MET A 238 7.69 1.32 -23.22
CA MET A 238 8.35 2.52 -23.74
C MET A 238 8.84 2.33 -25.19
N LYS A 239 9.40 1.15 -25.51
CA LYS A 239 9.80 0.80 -26.88
C LYS A 239 8.63 0.90 -27.86
N GLU A 240 7.42 0.47 -27.47
CA GLU A 240 6.26 0.51 -28.37
C GLU A 240 5.89 1.92 -28.83
N PHE A 241 6.26 2.96 -28.08
CA PHE A 241 6.07 4.34 -28.52
C PHE A 241 6.91 4.66 -29.78
N PHE A 242 8.18 4.24 -29.80
CA PHE A 242 9.13 4.50 -30.89
C PHE A 242 9.04 3.47 -32.01
N PHE A 243 8.91 2.20 -31.67
CA PHE A 243 8.92 1.05 -32.58
C PHE A 243 7.66 0.21 -32.43
N PHE A 244 6.51 0.82 -32.73
CA PHE A 244 5.20 0.21 -32.56
C PHE A 244 5.09 -1.14 -33.30
N LYS A 245 4.73 -2.20 -32.58
CA LYS A 245 4.56 -3.59 -33.05
C LYS A 245 5.80 -4.22 -33.74
N LYS A 246 7.01 -3.67 -33.56
CA LYS A 246 8.25 -4.27 -34.11
C LYS A 246 8.98 -5.12 -33.06
N GLY A 247 9.00 -6.44 -33.24
CA GLY A 247 9.66 -7.39 -32.32
C GLY A 247 8.79 -7.79 -31.13
N VAL A 248 9.38 -7.94 -29.94
CA VAL A 248 8.64 -8.23 -28.69
C VAL A 248 7.70 -7.07 -28.36
N SER A 249 6.42 -7.38 -28.16
CA SER A 249 5.34 -6.42 -27.90
C SER A 249 4.42 -6.98 -26.80
N LEU A 250 4.06 -6.13 -25.83
CA LEU A 250 3.10 -6.45 -24.76
C LEU A 250 1.69 -6.00 -25.17
N MET A 251 1.34 -6.28 -26.43
CA MET A 251 -0.02 -6.17 -26.96
C MET A 251 -0.49 -7.53 -27.41
N ILE A 252 -1.82 -7.68 -27.55
CA ILE A 252 -2.43 -8.88 -28.09
C ILE A 252 -1.82 -9.19 -29.47
N PRO A 253 -1.19 -10.37 -29.66
CA PRO A 253 -0.57 -10.74 -30.94
C PRO A 253 -1.61 -10.78 -32.07
N ASP A 254 -1.24 -10.33 -33.27
CA ASP A 254 -2.15 -10.32 -34.43
C ASP A 254 -2.67 -11.71 -34.81
N LYS A 255 -1.96 -12.78 -34.45
CA LYS A 255 -2.39 -14.17 -34.64
C LYS A 255 -3.57 -14.59 -33.73
N VAL A 256 -3.71 -13.99 -32.55
CA VAL A 256 -4.75 -14.34 -31.56
C VAL A 256 -6.01 -13.50 -31.75
N LYS A 257 -5.87 -12.29 -32.30
CA LYS A 257 -6.98 -11.36 -32.56
C LYS A 257 -8.17 -11.99 -33.31
N PRO A 258 -7.98 -12.75 -34.42
CA PRO A 258 -9.09 -13.32 -35.18
C PRO A 258 -9.93 -14.29 -34.34
N LYS A 259 -9.29 -15.18 -33.58
CA LYS A 259 -9.98 -16.15 -32.71
C LYS A 259 -10.75 -15.46 -31.58
N LEU A 260 -10.18 -14.40 -31.00
CA LEU A 260 -10.85 -13.58 -30.00
C LEU A 260 -12.09 -12.92 -30.60
N PHE A 261 -11.95 -12.32 -31.80
CA PHE A 261 -13.02 -11.64 -32.50
C PHE A 261 -14.15 -12.57 -32.96
N GLU A 262 -13.84 -13.79 -33.40
CA GLU A 262 -14.85 -14.81 -33.71
C GLU A 262 -15.66 -15.21 -32.48
N LYS A 263 -14.98 -15.45 -31.34
CA LYS A 263 -15.65 -15.72 -30.06
C LYS A 263 -16.57 -14.58 -29.67
N MET A 264 -16.10 -13.33 -29.76
CA MET A 264 -16.90 -12.14 -29.47
C MET A 264 -18.15 -12.05 -30.37
N ARG A 265 -18.00 -12.30 -31.68
CA ARG A 265 -19.12 -12.26 -32.62
C ARG A 265 -20.18 -13.32 -32.32
N ARG A 266 -19.76 -14.52 -31.88
CA ARG A 266 -20.66 -15.59 -31.45
C ARG A 266 -21.44 -15.24 -30.18
N VAL A 267 -20.81 -14.54 -29.24
CA VAL A 267 -21.48 -14.01 -28.03
C VAL A 267 -22.54 -12.97 -28.41
N ILE A 268 -22.22 -12.08 -29.35
CA ILE A 268 -23.09 -10.97 -29.77
C ILE A 268 -24.30 -11.44 -30.60
N ASN A 269 -24.08 -12.35 -31.55
CA ASN A 269 -25.11 -12.84 -32.48
C ASN A 269 -26.04 -13.88 -31.87
N ASN A 270 -25.85 -14.24 -30.59
CA ASN A 270 -26.72 -15.19 -29.94
C ASN A 270 -28.08 -14.56 -29.62
N LYS A 271 -29.18 -15.30 -29.87
CA LYS A 271 -30.55 -14.82 -29.61
C LYS A 271 -30.89 -14.84 -28.11
N SER A 272 -30.21 -15.69 -27.33
CA SER A 272 -30.41 -15.76 -25.88
C SER A 272 -29.60 -14.70 -25.13
N MET A 273 -30.30 -13.89 -24.32
CA MET A 273 -29.72 -12.87 -23.45
C MET A 273 -28.78 -13.50 -22.40
N PHE A 274 -29.15 -14.67 -21.86
CA PHE A 274 -28.34 -15.39 -20.88
C PHE A 274 -26.99 -15.85 -21.45
N LEU A 275 -26.99 -16.46 -22.65
CA LEU A 275 -25.75 -16.86 -23.31
C LEU A 275 -24.85 -15.66 -23.66
N SER A 276 -25.45 -14.51 -23.97
CA SER A 276 -24.71 -13.27 -24.24
C SER A 276 -24.01 -12.77 -22.98
N ILE A 277 -24.68 -12.81 -21.83
CA ILE A 277 -24.10 -12.44 -20.53
C ILE A 277 -22.97 -13.39 -20.15
N LEU A 278 -23.22 -14.71 -20.18
CA LEU A 278 -22.23 -15.72 -19.82
C LEU A 278 -21.00 -15.65 -20.75
N GLY A 279 -21.22 -15.46 -22.05
CA GLY A 279 -20.16 -15.26 -23.03
C GLY A 279 -19.35 -13.98 -22.78
N THR A 280 -19.99 -12.92 -22.30
CA THR A 280 -19.32 -11.66 -21.93
C THR A 280 -18.47 -11.81 -20.68
N ILE A 281 -18.95 -12.52 -19.65
CA ILE A 281 -18.18 -12.84 -18.44
C ILE A 281 -16.93 -13.64 -18.81
N ALA A 282 -17.10 -14.71 -19.60
CA ALA A 282 -15.99 -15.54 -20.06
C ALA A 282 -14.98 -14.72 -20.87
N LEU A 283 -15.46 -13.87 -21.77
CA LEU A 283 -14.62 -12.96 -22.54
C LEU A 283 -13.85 -12.00 -21.63
N ALA A 284 -14.52 -11.36 -20.67
CA ALA A 284 -13.89 -10.44 -19.72
C ALA A 284 -12.77 -11.15 -18.94
N PHE A 285 -13.01 -12.38 -18.48
CA PHE A 285 -11.99 -13.20 -17.82
C PHE A 285 -10.76 -13.43 -18.73
N PHE A 286 -10.95 -13.86 -19.98
CA PHE A 286 -9.83 -14.06 -20.91
C PHE A 286 -9.09 -12.78 -21.24
N VAL A 287 -9.79 -11.65 -21.36
CA VAL A 287 -9.15 -10.35 -21.61
C VAL A 287 -8.32 -9.92 -20.41
N ASN A 288 -8.81 -10.09 -19.19
CA ASN A 288 -8.06 -9.78 -17.96
C ASN A 288 -6.83 -10.68 -17.79
N LEU A 289 -6.89 -11.94 -18.22
CA LEU A 289 -5.71 -12.82 -18.28
C LEU A 289 -4.63 -12.30 -19.22
N ILE A 290 -5.03 -11.76 -20.38
CA ILE A 290 -4.09 -11.17 -21.33
C ILE A 290 -3.58 -9.82 -20.80
N GLU A 291 -4.45 -9.04 -20.16
CA GLU A 291 -4.12 -7.76 -19.53
C GLU A 291 -3.07 -7.88 -18.42
N LEU A 292 -3.15 -8.93 -17.60
CA LEU A 292 -2.09 -9.27 -16.64
C LEU A 292 -0.73 -9.28 -17.35
N GLY A 293 -0.61 -9.93 -18.50
CA GLY A 293 0.63 -9.91 -19.28
C GLY A 293 1.07 -8.52 -19.73
N CYS A 294 0.16 -7.56 -19.89
CA CYS A 294 0.44 -6.19 -20.32
C CYS A 294 0.81 -5.24 -19.17
N THR A 295 0.21 -5.40 -17.98
CA THR A 295 0.36 -4.46 -16.84
C THR A 295 0.65 -5.11 -15.48
N ILE A 296 1.01 -6.39 -15.38
CA ILE A 296 1.29 -7.08 -14.09
C ILE A 296 2.25 -6.32 -13.17
N GLY A 297 3.16 -5.50 -13.72
CA GLY A 297 4.00 -4.61 -12.94
C GLY A 297 3.24 -3.67 -12.00
N LEU A 298 2.16 -3.02 -12.45
CA LEU A 298 1.44 -2.02 -11.63
C LEU A 298 0.74 -2.64 -10.40
N PRO A 299 -0.08 -3.70 -10.52
CA PRO A 299 -0.66 -4.37 -9.36
C PRO A 299 0.39 -5.01 -8.46
N ALA A 300 1.48 -5.56 -9.03
CA ALA A 300 2.53 -6.16 -8.23
C ALA A 300 3.27 -5.12 -7.38
N ILE A 301 3.59 -3.96 -7.96
CA ILE A 301 4.15 -2.82 -7.21
C ILE A 301 3.15 -2.35 -6.15
N TYR A 302 1.89 -2.13 -6.53
CA TYR A 302 0.88 -1.63 -5.61
C TYR A 302 0.65 -2.57 -4.42
N THR A 303 0.48 -3.87 -4.68
CA THR A 303 0.33 -4.88 -3.61
C THR A 303 1.59 -5.00 -2.76
N ARG A 304 2.78 -4.81 -3.33
CA ARG A 304 4.03 -4.72 -2.56
C ARG A 304 4.02 -3.50 -1.64
N VAL A 305 3.72 -2.31 -2.16
CA VAL A 305 3.61 -1.07 -1.36
C VAL A 305 2.57 -1.24 -0.27
N LEU A 306 1.42 -1.83 -0.57
CA LEU A 306 0.37 -2.05 0.42
C LEU A 306 0.74 -3.11 1.46
N SER A 307 1.55 -4.09 1.10
CA SER A 307 1.99 -5.15 2.00
C SER A 307 2.93 -4.66 3.09
N ILE A 308 3.84 -3.71 2.76
CA ILE A 308 4.80 -3.11 3.69
C ILE A 308 4.16 -2.09 4.63
N GLN A 309 2.96 -1.62 4.33
CA GLN A 309 2.21 -0.78 5.24
C GLN A 309 1.73 -1.59 6.46
N ASN A 310 1.95 -1.03 7.65
CA ASN A 310 1.49 -1.56 8.94
C ASN A 310 -0.01 -1.31 9.16
N VAL A 311 -0.85 -1.59 8.17
CA VAL A 311 -2.30 -1.46 8.25
C VAL A 311 -2.97 -2.83 8.40
N SER A 312 -4.15 -2.86 9.02
CA SER A 312 -4.91 -4.10 9.20
C SER A 312 -5.24 -4.76 7.86
N THR A 313 -5.37 -6.09 7.85
CA THR A 313 -5.69 -6.87 6.65
C THR A 313 -6.94 -6.37 5.94
N LEU A 314 -7.98 -5.98 6.70
CA LEU A 314 -9.20 -5.40 6.13
C LEU A 314 -8.92 -4.09 5.38
N LYS A 315 -8.10 -3.19 5.94
CA LYS A 315 -7.71 -1.95 5.26
C LYS A 315 -6.97 -2.24 3.95
N LYS A 316 -6.10 -3.26 3.90
CA LYS A 316 -5.43 -3.68 2.66
C LYS A 316 -6.45 -4.08 1.59
N TYR A 317 -7.43 -4.92 1.93
CA TYR A 317 -8.48 -5.30 1.00
C TYR A 317 -9.36 -4.12 0.53
N LEU A 318 -9.68 -3.17 1.43
CA LEU A 318 -10.41 -1.96 1.06
C LEU A 318 -9.62 -1.07 0.10
N TYR A 319 -8.32 -0.90 0.31
CA TYR A 319 -7.45 -0.18 -0.62
C TYR A 319 -7.32 -0.89 -1.98
N MET A 320 -7.34 -2.21 -2.01
CA MET A 320 -7.38 -2.96 -3.28
C MET A 320 -8.74 -2.83 -3.98
N ALA A 321 -9.84 -2.78 -3.24
CA ALA A 321 -11.15 -2.50 -3.80
C ALA A 321 -11.20 -1.08 -4.37
N LEU A 322 -10.63 -0.10 -3.67
CA LEU A 322 -10.53 1.28 -4.14
C LEU A 322 -9.68 1.40 -5.41
N TYR A 323 -8.53 0.70 -5.46
CA TYR A 323 -7.73 0.55 -6.67
C TYR A 323 -8.59 0.05 -7.82
N ASN A 324 -9.36 -1.02 -7.57
CA ASN A 324 -10.19 -1.67 -8.58
C ASN A 324 -11.30 -0.76 -9.11
N VAL A 325 -11.89 0.07 -8.24
CA VAL A 325 -12.85 1.11 -8.64
C VAL A 325 -12.20 2.07 -9.64
N TYR A 326 -11.00 2.60 -9.32
CA TYR A 326 -10.30 3.50 -10.24
C TYR A 326 -9.85 2.84 -11.53
N TYR A 327 -9.50 1.55 -11.49
CA TYR A 327 -9.23 0.73 -12.68
C TYR A 327 -10.48 0.59 -13.57
N VAL A 328 -11.66 0.38 -12.99
CA VAL A 328 -12.91 0.23 -13.73
C VAL A 328 -13.43 1.56 -14.33
N VAL A 329 -13.13 2.70 -13.70
CA VAL A 329 -13.65 4.01 -14.12
C VAL A 329 -13.35 4.34 -15.59
N PRO A 330 -12.11 4.25 -16.11
CA PRO A 330 -11.83 4.48 -17.53
C PRO A 330 -12.64 3.58 -18.47
N LEU A 331 -12.81 2.30 -18.13
CA LEU A 331 -13.59 1.35 -18.92
C LEU A 331 -15.07 1.73 -18.95
N ALA A 332 -15.62 2.14 -17.80
CA ALA A 332 -16.99 2.63 -17.69
C ALA A 332 -17.21 3.91 -18.51
N VAL A 333 -16.25 4.84 -18.47
CA VAL A 333 -16.27 6.08 -19.27
C VAL A 333 -16.26 5.75 -20.77
N ILE A 334 -15.47 4.77 -21.21
CA ILE A 334 -15.48 4.31 -22.61
C ILE A 334 -16.86 3.78 -22.99
N VAL A 335 -17.46 2.91 -22.19
CA VAL A 335 -18.82 2.39 -22.45
C VAL A 335 -19.82 3.54 -22.56
N LEU A 336 -19.79 4.48 -21.61
CA LEU A 336 -20.69 5.63 -21.59
C LEU A 336 -20.54 6.51 -22.83
N VAL A 337 -19.31 6.93 -23.16
CA VAL A 337 -19.00 7.74 -24.34
C VAL A 337 -19.44 7.00 -25.60
N PHE A 338 -19.21 5.69 -25.69
CA PHE A 338 -19.58 4.91 -26.86
C PHE A 338 -21.10 4.82 -27.05
N VAL A 339 -21.84 4.64 -25.95
CA VAL A 339 -23.32 4.61 -25.94
C VAL A 339 -23.91 5.95 -26.35
N VAL A 340 -23.37 7.06 -25.83
CA VAL A 340 -23.86 8.42 -26.16
C VAL A 340 -23.53 8.80 -27.59
N THR A 341 -22.31 8.51 -28.05
CA THR A 341 -21.81 8.90 -29.37
C THR A 341 -22.18 7.91 -30.48
N MET A 342 -22.74 6.75 -30.15
CA MET A 342 -22.98 5.63 -31.06
C MET A 342 -21.74 5.30 -31.92
N GLY A 343 -20.56 5.33 -31.29
CA GLY A 343 -19.30 4.94 -31.92
C GLY A 343 -18.71 5.94 -32.92
N LYS A 344 -19.14 7.21 -32.89
CA LYS A 344 -18.52 8.30 -33.68
C LYS A 344 -17.07 8.57 -33.32
N HIS A 345 -16.69 8.37 -32.06
CA HIS A 345 -15.30 8.51 -31.61
C HIS A 345 -14.66 7.15 -31.40
N ARG A 346 -13.61 6.88 -32.17
CA ARG A 346 -12.82 5.66 -32.10
C ARG A 346 -11.46 5.96 -31.51
N PHE A 347 -10.97 5.03 -30.69
CA PHE A 347 -9.65 5.15 -30.09
C PHE A 347 -8.59 4.91 -31.17
N GLU A 348 -7.84 5.96 -31.53
CA GLU A 348 -6.79 5.85 -32.55
C GLU A 348 -5.50 5.22 -31.99
N GLU A 349 -4.69 4.63 -32.87
CA GLU A 349 -3.38 4.09 -32.51
C GLU A 349 -2.46 5.14 -31.84
N LYS A 350 -2.60 6.42 -32.19
CA LYS A 350 -1.83 7.53 -31.57
C LYS A 350 -2.07 7.64 -30.07
N HIS A 351 -3.31 7.45 -29.62
CA HIS A 351 -3.68 7.50 -28.21
C HIS A 351 -3.08 6.30 -27.46
N ALA A 352 -3.14 5.11 -28.06
CA ALA A 352 -2.54 3.90 -27.50
C ALA A 352 -1.01 4.03 -27.34
N LYS A 353 -0.31 4.65 -28.31
CA LYS A 353 1.14 4.89 -28.21
C LYS A 353 1.50 5.80 -27.04
N LYS A 354 0.82 6.95 -26.89
CA LYS A 354 1.07 7.89 -25.78
C LYS A 354 0.86 7.23 -24.42
N LEU A 355 -0.17 6.40 -24.33
CA LEU A 355 -0.54 5.71 -23.11
C LEU A 355 0.46 4.61 -22.72
N LYS A 356 0.98 3.87 -23.72
CA LYS A 356 2.11 2.94 -23.54
C LYS A 356 3.37 3.65 -23.02
N LEU A 357 3.66 4.86 -23.51
CA LEU A 357 4.79 5.66 -23.03
C LEU A 357 4.63 6.05 -21.56
N VAL A 358 3.46 6.58 -21.17
CA VAL A 358 3.19 7.00 -19.78
C VAL A 358 3.25 5.80 -18.82
N SER A 359 2.58 4.70 -19.17
CA SER A 359 2.60 3.47 -18.37
C SER A 359 4.01 2.88 -18.28
N GLY A 360 4.77 2.88 -19.38
CA GLY A 360 6.14 2.42 -19.42
C GLY A 360 7.08 3.24 -18.54
N LEU A 361 7.00 4.58 -18.62
CA LEU A 361 7.78 5.48 -17.77
C LEU A 361 7.50 5.25 -16.29
N LEU A 362 6.22 5.15 -15.92
CA LEU A 362 5.81 4.89 -14.54
C LEU A 362 6.38 3.55 -14.04
N MET A 363 6.21 2.47 -14.81
CA MET A 363 6.74 1.15 -14.45
C MET A 363 8.27 1.17 -14.28
N LEU A 364 8.99 1.90 -15.13
CA LEU A 364 10.44 2.07 -15.01
C LEU A 364 10.82 2.79 -13.72
N THR A 365 10.17 3.92 -13.42
CA THR A 365 10.44 4.67 -12.19
C THR A 365 10.15 3.85 -10.95
N LEU A 366 8.98 3.21 -10.86
CA LEU A 366 8.61 2.39 -9.71
C LEU A 366 9.49 1.13 -9.58
N GLY A 367 9.83 0.50 -10.71
CA GLY A 367 10.74 -0.65 -10.74
C GLY A 367 12.15 -0.30 -10.26
N LEU A 368 12.69 0.85 -10.68
CA LEU A 368 13.98 1.37 -10.19
C LEU A 368 13.94 1.63 -8.69
N ILE A 369 12.88 2.29 -8.21
CA ILE A 369 12.73 2.60 -6.78
C ILE A 369 12.69 1.30 -5.97
N LEU A 370 11.93 0.28 -6.41
CA LEU A 370 11.88 -1.02 -5.72
C LEU A 370 13.22 -1.75 -5.65
N ILE A 371 14.10 -1.58 -6.64
CA ILE A 371 15.42 -2.24 -6.67
C ILE A 371 16.43 -1.47 -5.83
N ILE A 372 16.48 -0.14 -5.98
CA ILE A 372 17.55 0.70 -5.41
C ILE A 372 17.23 1.07 -3.95
N LYS A 373 16.01 1.57 -3.69
CA LYS A 373 15.62 2.07 -2.39
C LYS A 373 14.11 1.89 -2.18
N PRO A 374 13.64 0.65 -1.91
CA PRO A 374 12.22 0.35 -1.77
C PRO A 374 11.55 1.15 -0.64
N ASP A 375 12.34 1.63 0.33
CA ASP A 375 11.88 2.45 1.45
C ASP A 375 11.30 3.80 1.00
N LEU A 376 11.65 4.30 -0.18
CA LEU A 376 11.03 5.53 -0.74
C LEU A 376 9.53 5.35 -1.07
N LEU A 377 9.05 4.11 -1.17
CA LEU A 377 7.63 3.79 -1.38
C LEU A 377 6.90 3.50 -0.08
N VAL A 378 7.61 3.54 1.06
CA VAL A 378 6.99 3.55 2.38
C VAL A 378 6.60 4.99 2.66
N PHE A 379 5.31 5.27 2.51
CA PHE A 379 4.75 6.57 2.84
C PHE A 379 4.68 6.72 4.37
N SER A 380 5.76 7.24 4.97
CA SER A 380 5.84 7.67 6.38
C SER A 380 5.02 8.93 6.65
#